data_AF-C1PHB0-F1
#
_entry.id   AF-C1PHB0-F1
#
_cell.length_a   1.000
_cell.length_b   1.000
_cell.length_c   1.000
_cell.angle_alpha   90.00
_cell.angle_beta   90.00
_cell.angle_gamma   90.00
#
_symmetry.space_group_name_H-M   'P 1'
#
loop_
_entity.id
_entity.type
_entity.pdbx_description
1 polymer ?
#
loop_
_entity_poly.entity_id
_entity_poly.type
_entity_poly.pdbx_seq_one_letter_code
_entity_poly.pdbx_strand_id
1 'polypeptide(L)'
;MFKIENQDDINARQPMDLRYMRMLRNLLHLISSWPYKLLGEDVKPLPLRGTFYLFVEWAIVLVTGLTYVKTHINKLSFFEMGNTYVTVSLNVVGLQRITISWFKSYRQAIKEFVLEVHLFHHRHKTEYSEHIYQYIYKICAVFVVAIHAETFFGVLLFNVMPFVNNVRHGMFNEEMPPDRQFEHSINYSLPFNYHTDLVGYIVIAIVNLILSYDCLLAFCGFDLALSVIVFHVWGHLKILDHDLRTFPTPAELRATRGRPEDEMSYTKEENQRVRAMLKDIIDHHRHIMHFMTQASDAFGPMLCVYYMFHQVSGCILLLECSKMDPESIGRYAALTVTLNQLLVQLSVIVELLGTQSETLKDAVYSMPWECMDTSNRRTVLFLLYNVQEPIRLKPMGIVTVGVTTMASILKTSFSYFMFLRTFS
;
A
#
# COMPACT_ATOMS: atom_id res chain seq x y z
N MET A 1 28.30 -2.21 -12.59
CA MET A 1 27.13 -1.60 -13.28
C MET A 1 26.20 -2.73 -13.69
N PHE A 2 25.29 -3.14 -12.80
CA PHE A 2 24.34 -4.23 -13.04
C PHE A 2 23.11 -3.68 -13.77
N LYS A 3 23.13 -3.72 -15.12
CA LYS A 3 21.92 -3.60 -15.96
C LYS A 3 20.96 -4.74 -15.59
N ILE A 4 19.65 -4.55 -15.80
CA ILE A 4 18.60 -5.58 -15.64
C ILE A 4 19.13 -6.91 -16.23
N GLU A 5 19.55 -7.81 -15.33
CA GLU A 5 20.13 -9.12 -15.61
C GLU A 5 19.06 -10.22 -15.60
N ASN A 6 17.78 -9.84 -15.47
CA ASN A 6 16.70 -10.81 -15.50
C ASN A 6 16.37 -11.10 -16.97
N GLN A 7 16.80 -12.27 -17.47
CA GLN A 7 16.56 -12.73 -18.85
C GLN A 7 15.09 -12.57 -19.28
N ASP A 8 14.16 -12.73 -18.33
CA ASP A 8 12.71 -12.62 -18.54
C ASP A 8 12.26 -11.23 -19.05
N ASP A 9 12.96 -10.16 -18.69
CA ASP A 9 12.53 -8.77 -18.94
C ASP A 9 13.37 -8.05 -20.00
N ILE A 10 14.38 -8.72 -20.60
CA ILE A 10 15.26 -8.15 -21.63
C ILE A 10 14.48 -7.66 -22.86
N ASN A 11 13.35 -8.31 -23.17
CA ASN A 11 12.52 -8.00 -24.33
C ASN A 11 11.26 -7.18 -23.99
N ALA A 12 11.14 -6.64 -22.77
CA ALA A 12 9.97 -5.86 -22.37
C ALA A 12 9.84 -4.59 -23.23
N ARG A 13 8.67 -4.42 -23.86
CA ARG A 13 8.36 -3.26 -24.72
C ARG A 13 7.50 -2.22 -24.01
N GLN A 14 6.79 -2.65 -22.98
CA GLN A 14 5.90 -1.82 -22.18
C GLN A 14 6.00 -2.21 -20.69
N PRO A 15 5.60 -1.33 -19.76
CA PRO A 15 5.63 -1.63 -18.32
C PRO A 15 4.96 -2.95 -17.94
N MET A 16 3.86 -3.29 -18.62
CA MET A 16 3.05 -4.47 -18.34
C MET A 16 3.74 -5.81 -18.65
N ASP A 17 4.83 -5.79 -19.43
CA ASP A 17 5.61 -6.99 -19.76
C ASP A 17 6.56 -7.38 -18.61
N LEU A 18 6.95 -6.40 -17.79
CA LEU A 18 7.90 -6.58 -16.69
C LEU A 18 7.37 -7.61 -15.68
N ARG A 19 8.24 -8.49 -15.21
CA ARG A 19 7.86 -9.59 -14.31
C ARG A 19 7.15 -9.13 -13.05
N TYR A 20 7.65 -8.09 -12.37
CA TYR A 20 7.00 -7.58 -11.16
C TYR A 20 5.62 -6.97 -11.44
N MET A 21 5.43 -6.35 -12.61
CA MET A 21 4.14 -5.83 -13.05
C MET A 21 3.16 -6.96 -13.37
N ARG A 22 3.61 -8.04 -14.00
CA ARG A 22 2.79 -9.25 -14.20
C ARG A 22 2.35 -9.85 -12.87
N MET A 23 3.24 -9.93 -11.88
CA MET A 23 2.90 -10.43 -10.55
C MET A 23 1.90 -9.51 -9.81
N LEU A 24 2.09 -8.19 -9.86
CA LEU A 24 1.10 -7.21 -9.34
C LEU A 24 -0.27 -7.40 -10.01
N ARG A 25 -0.29 -7.49 -11.35
CA ARG A 25 -1.51 -7.72 -12.13
C ARG A 25 -2.21 -9.01 -11.74
N ASN A 26 -1.46 -10.09 -11.51
CA ASN A 26 -2.03 -11.37 -11.10
C ASN A 26 -2.78 -11.26 -9.77
N LEU A 27 -2.20 -10.61 -8.75
CA LEU A 27 -2.89 -10.40 -7.46
C LEU A 27 -4.19 -9.61 -7.63
N LEU A 28 -4.15 -8.52 -8.39
CA LEU A 28 -5.34 -7.69 -8.63
C LEU A 28 -6.35 -8.37 -9.55
N HIS A 29 -5.92 -9.27 -10.44
CA HIS A 29 -6.80 -10.06 -11.30
C HIS A 29 -7.61 -11.10 -10.50
N LEU A 30 -7.01 -11.70 -9.45
CA LEU A 30 -7.71 -12.65 -8.58
C LEU A 30 -8.92 -12.07 -7.87
N ILE A 31 -8.93 -10.75 -7.64
CA ILE A 31 -10.07 -10.00 -7.09
C ILE A 31 -10.77 -9.10 -8.13
N SER A 32 -10.48 -9.32 -9.42
CA SER A 32 -11.04 -8.58 -10.56
C SER A 32 -10.92 -7.05 -10.47
N SER A 33 -9.87 -6.54 -9.81
CA SER A 33 -9.65 -5.10 -9.60
C SER A 33 -8.73 -4.46 -10.64
N TRP A 34 -7.97 -5.22 -11.43
CA TRP A 34 -7.14 -4.66 -12.50
C TRP A 34 -7.98 -4.16 -13.70
N PRO A 35 -7.79 -2.92 -14.20
CA PRO A 35 -8.66 -2.32 -15.21
C PRO A 35 -8.28 -2.69 -16.66
N TYR A 36 -8.29 -3.99 -16.99
CA TYR A 36 -7.91 -4.53 -18.30
C TYR A 36 -8.52 -3.78 -19.50
N LYS A 37 -9.84 -3.57 -19.50
CA LYS A 37 -10.57 -2.89 -20.58
C LYS A 37 -10.07 -1.47 -20.84
N LEU A 38 -9.67 -0.74 -19.79
CA LEU A 38 -9.19 0.63 -19.91
C LEU A 38 -7.75 0.70 -20.46
N LEU A 39 -7.00 -0.39 -20.30
CA LEU A 39 -5.65 -0.59 -20.81
C LEU A 39 -5.64 -1.25 -22.20
N GLY A 40 -6.80 -1.46 -22.81
CA GLY A 40 -6.93 -2.02 -24.16
C GLY A 40 -6.76 -3.55 -24.22
N GLU A 41 -6.80 -4.24 -23.08
CA GLU A 41 -6.72 -5.69 -22.99
C GLU A 41 -8.10 -6.31 -22.74
N ASP A 42 -8.47 -7.36 -23.48
CA ASP A 42 -9.71 -8.11 -23.28
C ASP A 42 -9.46 -9.40 -22.50
N VAL A 43 -9.22 -9.24 -21.19
CA VAL A 43 -9.05 -10.37 -20.26
C VAL A 43 -10.36 -10.57 -19.50
N LYS A 44 -10.92 -11.77 -19.58
CA LYS A 44 -12.16 -12.12 -18.87
C LYS A 44 -11.88 -12.29 -17.37
N PRO A 45 -12.81 -11.86 -16.49
CA PRO A 45 -12.69 -12.15 -15.07
C PRO A 45 -12.73 -13.65 -14.82
N LEU A 46 -12.00 -14.10 -13.79
CA LEU A 46 -12.05 -15.51 -13.37
C LEU A 46 -13.47 -15.87 -12.89
N PRO A 47 -13.93 -17.12 -13.13
CA PRO A 47 -15.22 -17.58 -12.62
C PRO A 47 -15.32 -17.38 -11.10
N LEU A 48 -16.45 -16.87 -10.62
CA LEU A 48 -16.70 -16.58 -9.20
C LEU A 48 -15.70 -15.59 -8.56
N ARG A 49 -14.98 -14.80 -9.36
CA ARG A 49 -14.04 -13.78 -8.87
C ARG A 49 -14.35 -12.37 -9.36
N GLY A 50 -15.51 -12.17 -10.00
CA GLY A 50 -15.98 -10.85 -10.37
C GLY A 50 -16.21 -9.98 -9.13
N THR A 51 -15.88 -8.68 -9.21
CA THR A 51 -15.96 -7.76 -8.06
C THR A 51 -17.37 -7.69 -7.44
N PHE A 52 -18.42 -7.80 -8.25
CA PHE A 52 -19.80 -7.87 -7.74
C PHE A 52 -20.09 -9.18 -6.99
N TYR A 53 -19.58 -10.31 -7.47
CA TYR A 53 -19.73 -11.58 -6.77
C TYR A 53 -19.03 -11.54 -5.42
N LEU A 54 -17.77 -11.10 -5.39
CA LEU A 54 -17.00 -10.96 -4.15
C LEU A 54 -17.68 -9.98 -3.18
N PHE A 55 -18.24 -8.89 -3.68
CA PHE A 55 -19.01 -7.97 -2.83
C PHE A 55 -20.22 -8.66 -2.17
N VAL A 56 -21.00 -9.43 -2.94
CA VAL A 56 -22.17 -10.14 -2.40
C VAL A 56 -21.75 -11.21 -1.39
N GLU A 57 -20.74 -12.01 -1.72
CA GLU A 57 -20.17 -13.01 -0.80
C GLU A 57 -19.75 -12.38 0.52
N TRP A 58 -18.96 -11.31 0.46
CA TRP A 58 -18.46 -10.63 1.65
C TRP A 58 -19.57 -9.93 2.44
N ALA A 59 -20.59 -9.39 1.77
CA ALA A 59 -21.76 -8.84 2.42
C ALA A 59 -22.55 -9.91 3.21
N ILE A 60 -22.70 -11.12 2.67
CA ILE A 60 -23.33 -12.25 3.38
C ILE A 60 -22.49 -12.63 4.61
N VAL A 61 -21.17 -12.72 4.46
CA VAL A 61 -20.23 -13.00 5.55
C VAL A 61 -20.33 -11.90 6.63
N LEU A 62 -20.48 -10.64 6.24
CA LEU A 62 -20.61 -9.53 7.19
C LEU A 62 -21.94 -9.61 7.95
N VAL A 63 -23.05 -9.88 7.27
CA VAL A 63 -24.37 -10.00 7.90
C VAL A 63 -24.41 -11.19 8.88
N THR A 64 -23.86 -12.33 8.49
CA THR A 64 -23.79 -13.52 9.36
C THR A 64 -22.87 -13.30 10.55
N GLY A 65 -21.73 -12.62 10.37
CA GLY A 65 -20.83 -12.22 11.46
C GLY A 65 -21.46 -11.22 12.43
N LEU A 66 -22.13 -10.18 11.93
CA LEU A 66 -22.86 -9.21 12.76
C LEU A 66 -24.02 -9.87 13.53
N THR A 67 -24.71 -10.82 12.90
CA THR A 67 -25.76 -11.60 13.56
C THR A 67 -25.18 -12.50 14.66
N TYR A 68 -24.00 -13.10 14.43
CA TYR A 68 -23.29 -13.86 15.44
C TYR A 68 -22.93 -12.98 16.64
N VAL A 69 -22.39 -11.79 16.39
CA VAL A 69 -22.11 -10.79 17.44
C VAL A 69 -23.37 -10.47 18.24
N LYS A 70 -24.46 -10.09 17.56
CA LYS A 70 -25.72 -9.72 18.22
C LYS A 70 -26.30 -10.84 19.10
N THR A 71 -26.17 -12.09 18.67
CA THR A 71 -26.73 -13.25 19.38
C THR A 71 -25.89 -13.68 20.59
N HIS A 72 -24.59 -13.39 20.58
CA HIS A 72 -23.65 -13.85 21.61
C HIS A 72 -23.09 -12.73 22.51
N ILE A 73 -23.35 -11.45 22.20
CA ILE A 73 -22.83 -10.30 22.98
C ILE A 73 -23.22 -10.32 24.47
N ASN A 74 -24.37 -10.92 24.80
CA ASN A 74 -24.85 -11.08 26.18
C ASN A 74 -24.58 -12.48 26.77
N LYS A 75 -23.98 -13.38 25.99
CA LYS A 75 -23.78 -14.80 26.35
C LYS A 75 -22.30 -15.15 26.55
N LEU A 76 -21.42 -14.54 25.77
CA LEU A 76 -19.99 -14.75 25.80
C LEU A 76 -19.30 -13.51 26.38
N SER A 77 -18.18 -13.71 27.05
CA SER A 77 -17.35 -12.62 27.55
C SER A 77 -16.79 -11.78 26.39
N PHE A 78 -16.43 -10.53 26.68
CA PHE A 78 -15.79 -9.64 25.70
C PHE A 78 -14.60 -10.31 25.02
N PHE A 79 -13.80 -11.05 25.80
CA PHE A 79 -12.59 -11.67 25.28
C PHE A 79 -12.84 -12.90 24.40
N GLU A 80 -13.89 -13.66 24.67
CA GLU A 80 -14.31 -14.75 23.78
C GLU A 80 -14.83 -14.20 22.44
N MET A 81 -15.35 -12.97 22.45
CA MET A 81 -15.83 -12.25 21.27
C MET A 81 -14.75 -11.44 20.54
N GLY A 82 -13.56 -11.27 21.11
CA GLY A 82 -12.46 -10.46 20.55
C GLY A 82 -12.12 -10.81 19.11
N ASN A 83 -11.90 -12.10 18.82
CA ASN A 83 -11.64 -12.59 17.46
C ASN A 83 -12.79 -12.24 16.49
N THR A 84 -14.04 -12.36 16.93
CA THR A 84 -15.21 -12.05 16.12
C THR A 84 -15.29 -10.55 15.81
N TYR A 85 -15.01 -9.67 16.79
CA TYR A 85 -14.95 -8.24 16.55
C TYR A 85 -13.87 -7.86 15.53
N VAL A 86 -12.69 -8.47 15.62
CA VAL A 86 -11.59 -8.22 14.68
C VAL A 86 -11.93 -8.72 13.29
N THR A 87 -12.47 -9.94 13.15
CA THR A 87 -12.83 -10.52 11.84
C THR A 87 -13.99 -9.79 11.17
N VAL A 88 -15.01 -9.36 11.92
CA VAL A 88 -16.08 -8.47 11.41
C VAL A 88 -15.49 -7.14 10.94
N SER A 89 -14.57 -6.56 11.70
CA SER A 89 -13.91 -5.31 11.32
C SER A 89 -13.04 -5.46 10.07
N LEU A 90 -12.30 -6.57 9.94
CA LEU A 90 -11.55 -6.93 8.73
C LEU A 90 -12.47 -7.08 7.52
N ASN A 91 -13.66 -7.68 7.72
CA ASN A 91 -14.66 -7.80 6.66
C ASN A 91 -15.14 -6.44 6.15
N VAL A 92 -15.41 -5.49 7.05
CA VAL A 92 -15.78 -4.11 6.65
C VAL A 92 -14.70 -3.47 5.78
N VAL A 93 -13.42 -3.64 6.13
CA VAL A 93 -12.30 -3.13 5.31
C VAL A 93 -12.20 -3.87 3.98
N GLY A 94 -12.34 -5.19 3.96
CA GLY A 94 -12.31 -6.00 2.75
C GLY A 94 -13.41 -5.61 1.76
N LEU A 95 -14.65 -5.44 2.24
CA LEU A 95 -15.78 -4.92 1.47
C LEU A 95 -15.46 -3.55 0.87
N GLN A 96 -14.96 -2.62 1.69
CA GLN A 96 -14.57 -1.29 1.22
C GLN A 96 -13.53 -1.40 0.11
N ARG A 97 -12.50 -2.25 0.26
CA ARG A 97 -11.44 -2.43 -0.73
C ARG A 97 -11.95 -2.98 -2.07
N ILE A 98 -12.82 -3.99 -2.07
CA ILE A 98 -13.38 -4.54 -3.31
C ILE A 98 -14.13 -3.45 -4.11
N THR A 99 -14.84 -2.54 -3.42
CA THR A 99 -15.57 -1.44 -4.09
C THR A 99 -14.67 -0.39 -4.74
N ILE A 100 -13.38 -0.28 -4.36
CA ILE A 100 -12.43 0.70 -4.92
C ILE A 100 -12.37 0.59 -6.45
N SER A 101 -12.37 -0.64 -6.96
CA SER A 101 -12.31 -0.95 -8.40
C SER A 101 -13.48 -0.36 -9.21
N TRP A 102 -14.61 -0.06 -8.57
CA TRP A 102 -15.80 0.51 -9.22
C TRP A 102 -15.62 2.00 -9.51
N PHE A 103 -14.82 2.70 -8.70
CA PHE A 103 -14.61 4.12 -8.84
C PHE A 103 -13.78 4.43 -10.09
N LYS A 104 -14.17 5.51 -10.79
CA LYS A 104 -13.45 5.99 -11.96
C LYS A 104 -12.06 6.53 -11.59
N SER A 105 -11.93 7.17 -10.43
CA SER A 105 -10.67 7.72 -9.91
C SER A 105 -9.59 6.64 -9.83
N TYR A 106 -9.90 5.50 -9.22
CA TYR A 106 -8.97 4.36 -9.14
C TYR A 106 -8.55 3.85 -10.53
N ARG A 107 -9.52 3.57 -11.40
CA ARG A 107 -9.23 3.05 -12.74
C ARG A 107 -8.36 4.01 -13.55
N GLN A 108 -8.63 5.32 -13.44
CA GLN A 108 -7.85 6.35 -14.10
C GLN A 108 -6.44 6.47 -13.52
N ALA A 109 -6.29 6.42 -12.18
CA ALA A 109 -4.98 6.46 -11.53
C ALA A 109 -4.10 5.28 -11.95
N ILE A 110 -4.64 4.05 -12.03
CA ILE A 110 -3.90 2.89 -12.54
C ILE A 110 -3.54 3.06 -14.02
N LYS A 111 -4.44 3.60 -14.85
CA LYS A 111 -4.18 3.85 -16.26
C LYS A 111 -3.03 4.85 -16.44
N GLU A 112 -3.13 6.00 -15.79
CA GLU A 112 -2.12 7.07 -15.87
C GLU A 112 -0.78 6.61 -15.31
N PHE A 113 -0.81 5.82 -14.21
CA PHE A 113 0.38 5.17 -13.69
C PHE A 113 1.09 4.34 -14.76
N VAL A 114 0.38 3.40 -15.40
CA VAL A 114 0.97 2.46 -16.36
C VAL A 114 1.41 3.15 -17.65
N LEU A 115 0.60 4.07 -18.16
CA LEU A 115 0.82 4.65 -19.49
C LEU A 115 1.73 5.88 -19.49
N GLU A 116 1.79 6.64 -18.39
CA GLU A 116 2.49 7.92 -18.35
C GLU A 116 3.56 7.93 -17.25
N VAL A 117 3.18 7.68 -16.00
CA VAL A 117 4.07 7.91 -14.83
C VAL A 117 5.08 6.78 -14.61
N HIS A 118 4.90 5.63 -15.22
CA HIS A 118 5.83 4.53 -15.02
C HIS A 118 7.24 4.89 -15.52
N LEU A 119 8.24 4.85 -14.64
CA LEU A 119 9.64 5.24 -14.94
C LEU A 119 10.24 4.57 -16.18
N PHE A 120 9.70 3.42 -16.61
CA PHE A 120 10.06 2.79 -17.89
C PHE A 120 9.98 3.76 -19.08
N HIS A 121 9.00 4.67 -19.10
CA HIS A 121 8.85 5.67 -20.18
C HIS A 121 9.85 6.82 -20.09
N HIS A 122 10.48 7.00 -18.92
CA HIS A 122 11.38 8.11 -18.62
C HIS A 122 12.85 7.69 -18.53
N ARG A 123 13.13 6.38 -18.54
CA ARG A 123 14.47 5.81 -18.31
C ARG A 123 15.54 6.30 -19.29
N HIS A 124 15.15 6.62 -20.53
CA HIS A 124 16.09 6.99 -21.61
C HIS A 124 16.40 8.50 -21.68
N LYS A 125 15.91 9.33 -20.75
CA LYS A 125 16.16 10.78 -20.76
C LYS A 125 17.62 11.12 -20.40
N THR A 126 18.16 10.49 -19.37
CA THR A 126 19.53 10.72 -18.87
C THR A 126 20.12 9.42 -18.33
N GLU A 127 21.45 9.32 -18.21
CA GLU A 127 22.10 8.17 -17.58
C GLU A 127 21.64 7.98 -16.13
N TYR A 128 21.43 9.08 -15.40
CA TYR A 128 20.90 9.03 -14.04
C TYR A 128 19.46 8.51 -13.99
N SER A 129 18.60 8.89 -14.95
CA SER A 129 17.23 8.36 -15.06
C SER A 129 17.22 6.85 -15.27
N GLU A 130 18.11 6.32 -16.11
CA GLU A 130 18.27 4.87 -16.30
C GLU A 130 18.72 4.19 -15.01
N HIS A 131 19.69 4.77 -14.30
CA HIS A 131 20.16 4.25 -13.01
C HIS A 131 19.03 4.21 -11.96
N ILE A 132 18.24 5.29 -11.83
CA ILE A 132 17.11 5.33 -10.91
C ILE A 132 16.02 4.34 -11.32
N TYR A 133 15.71 4.21 -12.61
CA TYR A 133 14.78 3.20 -13.10
C TYR A 133 15.21 1.78 -12.69
N GLN A 134 16.49 1.43 -12.88
CA GLN A 134 17.06 0.13 -12.49
C GLN A 134 16.96 -0.11 -10.99
N TYR A 135 17.22 0.93 -10.19
CA TYR A 135 17.12 0.87 -8.74
C TYR A 135 15.68 0.63 -8.28
N ILE A 136 14.72 1.40 -8.78
CA ILE A 136 13.29 1.25 -8.46
C ILE A 136 12.75 -0.11 -8.95
N TYR A 137 13.18 -0.57 -10.13
CA TYR A 137 12.84 -1.90 -10.64
C TYR A 137 13.22 -2.99 -9.64
N LYS A 138 14.45 -2.96 -9.10
CA LYS A 138 14.92 -3.98 -8.14
C LYS A 138 14.10 -3.97 -6.85
N ILE A 139 13.77 -2.77 -6.34
CA ILE A 139 12.90 -2.62 -5.18
C ILE A 139 11.53 -3.24 -5.45
N CYS A 140 10.89 -2.89 -6.58
CA CYS A 140 9.58 -3.43 -6.94
C CYS A 140 9.62 -4.95 -7.11
N ALA A 141 10.67 -5.49 -7.76
CA ALA A 141 10.82 -6.93 -7.98
C ALA A 141 10.92 -7.72 -6.67
N VAL A 142 11.73 -7.23 -5.71
CA VAL A 142 11.84 -7.86 -4.38
C VAL A 142 10.54 -7.69 -3.60
N PHE A 143 9.98 -6.48 -3.59
CA PHE A 143 8.80 -6.15 -2.80
C PHE A 143 7.56 -6.95 -3.23
N VAL A 144 7.31 -7.07 -4.55
CA VAL A 144 6.18 -7.86 -5.04
C VAL A 144 6.30 -9.33 -4.63
N VAL A 145 7.50 -9.92 -4.67
CA VAL A 145 7.73 -11.29 -4.20
C VAL A 145 7.47 -11.41 -2.69
N ALA A 146 7.95 -10.44 -1.91
CA ALA A 146 7.72 -10.40 -0.46
C ALA A 146 6.22 -10.35 -0.13
N ILE A 147 5.43 -9.52 -0.83
CA ILE A 147 3.97 -9.44 -0.62
C ILE A 147 3.27 -10.76 -0.98
N HIS A 148 3.70 -11.47 -2.03
CA HIS A 148 3.13 -12.78 -2.36
C HIS A 148 3.41 -13.80 -1.25
N ALA A 149 4.64 -13.82 -0.73
CA ALA A 149 5.01 -14.67 0.40
C ALA A 149 4.21 -14.30 1.65
N GLU A 150 4.08 -13.01 1.96
CA GLU A 150 3.29 -12.48 3.07
C GLU A 150 1.82 -12.90 2.97
N THR A 151 1.22 -12.81 1.77
CA THR A 151 -0.15 -13.27 1.50
C THR A 151 -0.29 -14.77 1.80
N PHE A 152 0.66 -15.59 1.33
CA PHE A 152 0.64 -17.05 1.53
C PHE A 152 0.81 -17.43 3.01
N PHE A 153 1.85 -16.91 3.67
CA PHE A 153 2.11 -17.22 5.08
C PHE A 153 1.06 -16.61 6.01
N GLY A 154 0.51 -15.45 5.69
CA GLY A 154 -0.58 -14.82 6.44
C GLY A 154 -1.83 -15.69 6.50
N VAL A 155 -2.25 -16.27 5.36
CA VAL A 155 -3.39 -17.20 5.32
C VAL A 155 -3.11 -18.44 6.16
N LEU A 156 -1.91 -19.02 6.02
CA LEU A 156 -1.53 -20.21 6.78
C LEU A 156 -1.56 -19.92 8.28
N LEU A 157 -0.91 -18.85 8.73
CA LEU A 157 -0.85 -18.50 10.16
C LEU A 157 -2.24 -18.24 10.75
N PHE A 158 -3.14 -17.59 10.01
CA PHE A 158 -4.49 -17.29 10.46
C PHE A 158 -5.39 -18.53 10.62
N ASN A 159 -5.17 -19.57 9.81
CA ASN A 159 -6.00 -20.79 9.84
C ASN A 159 -5.37 -21.96 10.62
N VAL A 160 -4.04 -22.02 10.70
CA VAL A 160 -3.33 -23.12 11.37
C VAL A 160 -3.50 -23.07 12.89
N MET A 161 -3.54 -21.89 13.51
CA MET A 161 -3.62 -21.81 14.98
C MET A 161 -4.91 -22.41 15.55
N PRO A 162 -6.12 -22.10 15.06
CA PRO A 162 -7.35 -22.78 15.50
C PRO A 162 -7.33 -24.29 15.24
N PHE A 163 -6.73 -24.72 14.12
CA PHE A 163 -6.57 -26.15 13.83
C PHE A 163 -5.67 -26.85 14.85
N VAL A 164 -4.50 -26.26 15.17
CA VAL A 164 -3.57 -26.80 16.18
C VAL A 164 -4.22 -26.87 17.56
N ASN A 165 -5.01 -25.86 17.95
CA ASN A 165 -5.75 -25.88 19.20
C ASN A 165 -6.77 -27.04 19.24
N ASN A 166 -7.55 -27.23 18.18
CA ASN A 166 -8.49 -28.35 18.09
C ASN A 166 -7.79 -29.71 18.23
N VAL A 167 -6.62 -29.89 17.61
CA VAL A 167 -5.80 -31.11 17.76
C VAL A 167 -5.33 -31.29 19.20
N ARG A 168 -4.77 -30.24 19.83
CA ARG A 168 -4.31 -30.27 21.22
C ARG A 168 -5.43 -30.58 22.21
N HIS A 169 -6.64 -30.14 21.89
CA HIS A 169 -7.84 -30.36 22.69
C HIS A 169 -8.53 -31.71 22.41
N GLY A 170 -7.97 -32.56 21.54
CA GLY A 170 -8.50 -33.90 21.28
C GLY A 170 -9.82 -33.90 20.49
N MET A 171 -10.13 -32.82 19.77
CA MET A 171 -11.40 -32.67 19.03
C MET A 171 -11.55 -33.66 17.85
N PHE A 172 -10.47 -34.33 17.45
CA PHE A 172 -10.44 -35.32 16.39
C PHE A 172 -10.28 -36.76 16.88
N ASN A 173 -10.38 -36.99 18.20
CA ASN A 173 -10.36 -38.34 18.78
C ASN A 173 -11.67 -39.08 18.46
N GLU A 174 -11.68 -40.42 18.62
CA GLU A 174 -12.88 -41.25 18.42
C GLU A 174 -14.06 -40.78 19.28
N GLU A 175 -13.78 -40.32 20.50
CA GLU A 175 -14.75 -39.67 21.39
C GLU A 175 -14.38 -38.20 21.59
N MET A 176 -15.25 -37.30 21.15
CA MET A 176 -15.08 -35.85 21.31
C MET A 176 -15.42 -35.45 22.76
N PRO A 177 -14.63 -34.54 23.38
CA PRO A 177 -14.93 -34.04 24.72
C PRO A 177 -16.33 -33.39 24.77
N PRO A 178 -17.19 -33.76 25.74
CA PRO A 178 -18.61 -33.37 25.75
C PRO A 178 -18.85 -31.86 25.95
N ASP A 179 -17.90 -31.16 26.58
CA ASP A 179 -18.02 -29.73 26.94
C ASP A 179 -17.26 -28.80 25.99
N ARG A 180 -16.78 -29.29 24.84
CA ARG A 180 -15.98 -28.50 23.90
C ARG A 180 -16.60 -28.37 22.52
N GLN A 181 -16.29 -27.26 21.87
CA GLN A 181 -16.69 -26.94 20.51
C GLN A 181 -15.45 -26.76 19.65
N PHE A 182 -15.57 -27.09 18.36
CA PHE A 182 -14.52 -26.80 17.39
C PHE A 182 -14.25 -25.30 17.33
N GLU A 183 -12.98 -24.95 17.44
CA GLU A 183 -12.47 -23.60 17.23
C GLU A 183 -12.36 -23.29 15.73
N HIS A 184 -12.85 -22.12 15.35
CA HIS A 184 -12.82 -21.62 13.97
C HIS A 184 -12.06 -20.29 13.89
N SER A 185 -11.40 -20.06 12.75
CA SER A 185 -10.76 -18.77 12.46
C SER A 185 -11.78 -17.65 12.35
N ILE A 186 -12.94 -17.93 11.73
CA ILE A 186 -14.05 -16.99 11.59
C ILE A 186 -15.34 -17.71 12.02
N ASN A 187 -16.16 -17.03 12.82
CA ASN A 187 -17.43 -17.54 13.33
C ASN A 187 -18.60 -16.88 12.61
N TYR A 188 -19.63 -17.68 12.32
CA TYR A 188 -20.83 -17.27 11.58
C TYR A 188 -22.11 -17.71 12.30
N SER A 189 -23.17 -16.93 12.16
CA SER A 189 -24.52 -17.38 12.52
C SER A 189 -25.12 -18.14 11.34
N LEU A 190 -25.13 -19.48 11.42
CA LEU A 190 -25.60 -20.39 10.36
C LEU A 190 -26.71 -21.32 10.89
N PRO A 191 -27.61 -21.82 10.01
CA PRO A 191 -28.74 -22.65 10.42
C PRO A 191 -28.37 -24.11 10.73
N PHE A 192 -27.12 -24.52 10.51
CA PHE A 192 -26.62 -25.86 10.79
C PHE A 192 -25.51 -25.81 11.85
N ASN A 193 -25.34 -26.92 12.57
CA ASN A 193 -24.33 -27.03 13.61
C ASN A 193 -22.96 -27.37 13.00
N TYR A 194 -21.98 -26.50 13.23
CA TYR A 194 -20.59 -26.67 12.80
C TYR A 194 -19.59 -26.54 13.98
N HIS A 195 -20.12 -26.42 15.20
CA HIS A 195 -19.35 -26.32 16.43
C HIS A 195 -19.15 -27.68 17.09
N THR A 196 -20.05 -28.64 16.88
CA THR A 196 -19.94 -29.99 17.46
C THR A 196 -20.00 -31.12 16.43
N ASP A 197 -20.16 -30.79 15.15
CA ASP A 197 -20.20 -31.77 14.07
C ASP A 197 -18.90 -31.70 13.24
N LEU A 198 -18.26 -32.85 13.01
CA LEU A 198 -16.99 -32.93 12.29
C LEU A 198 -17.16 -32.55 10.80
N VAL A 199 -18.26 -32.95 10.17
CA VAL A 199 -18.53 -32.61 8.77
C VAL A 199 -18.76 -31.10 8.63
N GLY A 200 -19.59 -30.53 9.51
CA GLY A 200 -19.77 -29.08 9.63
C GLY A 200 -18.44 -28.34 9.84
N TYR A 201 -17.56 -28.85 10.72
CA TYR A 201 -16.24 -28.28 10.95
C TYR A 201 -15.40 -28.22 9.68
N ILE A 202 -15.26 -29.34 8.96
CA ILE A 202 -14.43 -29.43 7.75
C ILE A 202 -14.95 -28.46 6.67
N VAL A 203 -16.27 -28.38 6.49
CA VAL A 203 -16.87 -27.47 5.52
C VAL A 203 -16.53 -26.02 5.86
N ILE A 204 -16.71 -25.61 7.13
CA ILE A 204 -16.41 -24.23 7.54
C ILE A 204 -14.91 -23.93 7.54
N ALA A 205 -14.05 -24.90 7.84
CA ALA A 205 -12.60 -24.74 7.74
C ALA A 205 -12.16 -24.43 6.31
N ILE A 206 -12.74 -25.12 5.30
CA ILE A 206 -12.46 -24.84 3.88
C ILE A 206 -12.97 -23.45 3.49
N VAL A 207 -14.19 -23.09 3.92
CA VAL A 207 -14.76 -21.75 3.66
C VAL A 207 -13.88 -20.66 4.27
N ASN A 208 -13.43 -20.84 5.52
CA ASN A 208 -12.53 -19.91 6.21
C ASN A 208 -11.20 -19.74 5.49
N LEU A 209 -10.63 -20.81 4.93
CA LEU A 209 -9.41 -20.75 4.14
C LEU A 209 -9.59 -19.88 2.88
N ILE A 210 -10.71 -20.03 2.18
CA ILE A 210 -11.03 -19.23 0.98
C ILE A 210 -11.24 -17.75 1.36
N LEU A 211 -12.09 -17.48 2.36
CA LEU A 211 -12.42 -16.12 2.77
C LEU A 211 -11.23 -15.36 3.37
N SER A 212 -10.37 -16.04 4.13
CA SER A 212 -9.13 -15.44 4.65
C SER A 212 -8.11 -15.16 3.55
N TYR A 213 -8.01 -16.01 2.53
CA TYR A 213 -7.20 -15.73 1.34
C TYR A 213 -7.71 -14.51 0.59
N ASP A 214 -9.02 -14.41 0.37
CA ASP A 214 -9.63 -13.26 -0.30
C ASP A 214 -9.45 -11.96 0.51
N CYS A 215 -9.47 -12.05 1.85
CA CYS A 215 -9.16 -10.94 2.74
C CYS A 215 -7.77 -10.42 2.50
N LEU A 216 -6.78 -11.32 2.52
CA LEU A 216 -5.39 -10.93 2.35
C LEU A 216 -5.12 -10.44 0.93
N LEU A 217 -5.75 -11.01 -0.10
CA LEU A 217 -5.69 -10.48 -1.46
C LEU A 217 -6.21 -9.04 -1.54
N ALA A 218 -7.34 -8.73 -0.89
CA ALA A 218 -7.86 -7.36 -0.85
C ALA A 218 -6.88 -6.42 -0.14
N PHE A 219 -6.32 -6.79 1.01
CA PHE A 219 -5.35 -5.96 1.71
C PHE A 219 -4.06 -5.80 0.90
N CYS A 220 -3.36 -6.92 0.68
CA CYS A 220 -2.05 -6.95 0.04
C CYS A 220 -2.08 -6.48 -1.41
N GLY A 221 -3.14 -6.77 -2.16
CA GLY A 221 -3.24 -6.40 -3.58
C GLY A 221 -3.30 -4.87 -3.78
N PHE A 222 -4.23 -4.19 -3.10
CA PHE A 222 -4.34 -2.73 -3.21
C PHE A 222 -3.17 -2.00 -2.54
N ASP A 223 -2.63 -2.53 -1.44
CA ASP A 223 -1.46 -1.93 -0.77
C ASP A 223 -0.20 -2.08 -1.62
N LEU A 224 -0.03 -3.21 -2.31
CA LEU A 224 1.05 -3.40 -3.27
C LEU A 224 0.91 -2.44 -4.46
N ALA A 225 -0.30 -2.26 -5.00
CA ALA A 225 -0.54 -1.32 -6.09
C ALA A 225 -0.13 0.11 -5.70
N LEU A 226 -0.57 0.56 -4.53
CA LEU A 226 -0.20 1.87 -3.99
C LEU A 226 1.31 1.96 -3.73
N SER A 227 1.93 0.92 -3.18
CA SER A 227 3.36 0.90 -2.88
C SER A 227 4.22 1.00 -4.14
N VAL A 228 3.87 0.25 -5.20
CA VAL A 228 4.55 0.32 -6.50
C VAL A 228 4.42 1.72 -7.10
N ILE A 229 3.21 2.31 -7.07
CA ILE A 229 2.98 3.69 -7.49
C ILE A 229 3.91 4.65 -6.73
N VAL A 230 3.95 4.52 -5.40
CA VAL A 230 4.79 5.35 -4.52
C VAL A 230 6.28 5.20 -4.86
N PHE A 231 6.78 3.99 -5.11
CA PHE A 231 8.19 3.79 -5.49
C PHE A 231 8.55 4.47 -6.81
N HIS A 232 7.65 4.45 -7.79
CA HIS A 232 7.88 5.15 -9.06
C HIS A 232 7.87 6.67 -8.89
N VAL A 233 6.93 7.22 -8.12
CA VAL A 233 6.91 8.66 -7.81
C VAL A 233 8.14 9.06 -7.02
N TRP A 234 8.56 8.25 -6.05
CA TRP A 234 9.80 8.46 -5.31
C TRP A 234 11.03 8.49 -6.23
N GLY A 235 11.08 7.61 -7.23
CA GLY A 235 12.12 7.67 -8.27
C GLY A 235 12.05 8.94 -9.12
N HIS A 236 10.86 9.41 -9.50
CA HIS A 236 10.71 10.70 -10.18
C HIS A 236 11.20 11.88 -9.33
N LEU A 237 10.92 11.87 -8.03
CA LEU A 237 11.42 12.90 -7.11
C LEU A 237 12.95 12.85 -6.97
N LYS A 238 13.55 11.65 -7.02
CA LYS A 238 15.03 11.52 -7.04
C LYS A 238 15.66 12.06 -8.32
N ILE A 239 15.02 11.85 -9.47
CA ILE A 239 15.46 12.41 -10.75
C ILE A 239 15.35 13.93 -10.69
N LEU A 240 14.23 14.46 -10.22
CA LEU A 240 14.02 15.89 -10.08
C LEU A 240 15.02 16.55 -9.13
N ASP A 241 15.28 15.94 -7.96
CA ASP A 241 16.28 16.43 -6.99
C ASP A 241 17.69 16.43 -7.61
N HIS A 242 18.04 15.40 -8.39
CA HIS A 242 19.31 15.36 -9.11
C HIS A 242 19.41 16.48 -10.16
N ASP A 243 18.40 16.62 -11.03
CA ASP A 243 18.38 17.62 -12.09
C ASP A 243 18.50 19.06 -11.54
N LEU A 244 17.92 19.31 -10.35
CA LEU A 244 18.06 20.57 -9.63
C LEU A 244 19.48 20.78 -9.10
N ARG A 245 20.10 19.75 -8.51
CA ARG A 245 21.45 19.84 -7.91
C ARG A 245 22.57 19.87 -8.94
N THR A 246 22.36 19.24 -10.09
CA THR A 246 23.31 19.26 -11.21
C THR A 246 22.94 20.31 -12.25
N PHE A 247 22.14 21.31 -11.87
CA PHE A 247 21.79 22.40 -12.76
C PHE A 247 23.07 23.16 -13.13
N PRO A 248 23.41 23.28 -14.42
CA PRO A 248 24.74 23.71 -14.83
C PRO A 248 24.97 25.17 -14.49
N THR A 249 26.14 25.47 -13.94
CA THR A 249 26.65 26.83 -13.72
C THR A 249 27.05 27.49 -15.05
N PRO A 250 27.26 28.83 -15.09
CA PRO A 250 27.78 29.49 -16.29
C PRO A 250 29.10 28.90 -16.77
N ALA A 251 29.99 28.52 -15.84
CA ALA A 251 31.28 27.91 -16.15
C ALA A 251 31.11 26.54 -16.82
N GLU A 252 30.27 25.66 -16.28
CA GLU A 252 30.04 24.31 -16.83
C GLU A 252 29.35 24.35 -18.21
N LEU A 253 28.40 25.27 -18.41
CA LEU A 253 27.77 25.51 -19.71
C LEU A 253 28.74 26.00 -20.80
N ARG A 254 29.86 26.62 -20.39
CA ARG A 254 30.90 27.13 -21.30
C ARG A 254 32.06 26.15 -21.46
N ALA A 255 32.38 25.37 -20.43
CA ALA A 255 33.37 24.29 -20.48
C ALA A 255 32.99 23.24 -21.53
N THR A 256 31.70 22.93 -21.64
CA THR A 256 31.15 22.10 -22.73
C THR A 256 31.30 22.71 -24.14
N ARG A 257 31.73 23.97 -24.26
CA ARG A 257 31.87 24.74 -25.51
C ARG A 257 33.26 25.33 -25.76
N GLY A 258 34.23 25.11 -24.87
CA GLY A 258 35.61 25.62 -25.01
C GLY A 258 35.73 27.15 -25.02
N ARG A 259 34.89 27.88 -24.28
CA ARG A 259 34.94 29.36 -24.17
C ARG A 259 35.61 29.84 -22.87
N PRO A 260 36.27 31.02 -22.84
CA PRO A 260 36.93 31.56 -21.64
C PRO A 260 35.95 31.87 -20.49
N GLU A 261 36.46 31.81 -19.25
CA GLU A 261 35.70 31.73 -17.98
C GLU A 261 35.33 33.08 -17.32
N ASP A 262 35.53 34.23 -17.99
CA ASP A 262 35.61 35.52 -17.26
C ASP A 262 34.26 36.13 -16.78
N GLU A 263 33.09 35.67 -17.26
CA GLU A 263 31.79 36.25 -16.85
C GLU A 263 31.04 35.39 -15.81
N MET A 264 30.77 35.94 -14.63
CA MET A 264 30.00 35.24 -13.58
C MET A 264 28.49 35.09 -13.87
N SER A 265 27.93 35.83 -14.84
CA SER A 265 26.50 35.77 -15.19
C SER A 265 26.29 35.02 -16.50
N TYR A 266 25.09 34.45 -16.71
CA TYR A 266 24.71 33.89 -18.00
C TYR A 266 24.56 34.99 -19.06
N THR A 267 25.02 34.71 -20.28
CA THR A 267 24.72 35.50 -21.49
C THR A 267 23.23 35.43 -21.84
N LYS A 268 22.77 36.24 -22.80
CA LYS A 268 21.36 36.22 -23.24
C LYS A 268 20.98 34.87 -23.84
N GLU A 269 21.85 34.27 -24.64
CA GLU A 269 21.63 32.97 -25.27
C GLU A 269 21.66 31.83 -24.24
N GLU A 270 22.54 31.90 -23.24
CA GLU A 270 22.57 30.94 -22.13
C GLU A 270 21.30 31.04 -21.27
N ASN A 271 20.82 32.25 -20.97
CA ASN A 271 19.57 32.45 -20.24
C ASN A 271 18.35 31.87 -20.96
N GLN A 272 18.33 31.86 -22.29
CA GLN A 272 17.27 31.18 -23.06
C GLN A 272 17.30 29.66 -22.85
N ARG A 273 18.49 29.06 -22.76
CA ARG A 273 18.62 27.62 -22.45
C ARG A 273 18.26 27.31 -21.01
N VAL A 274 18.75 28.11 -20.06
CA VAL A 274 18.38 28.02 -18.64
C VAL A 274 16.86 28.07 -18.49
N ARG A 275 16.17 28.95 -19.23
CA ARG A 275 14.70 29.02 -19.24
C ARG A 275 14.04 27.73 -19.72
N ALA A 276 14.57 27.10 -20.78
CA ALA A 276 14.05 25.82 -21.26
C ALA A 276 14.25 24.71 -20.23
N MET A 277 15.43 24.62 -19.61
CA MET A 277 15.72 23.64 -18.56
C MET A 277 14.84 23.83 -17.31
N LEU A 278 14.65 25.08 -16.87
CA LEU A 278 13.72 25.42 -15.78
C LEU A 278 12.29 24.99 -16.11
N LYS A 279 11.86 25.18 -17.37
CA LYS A 279 10.55 24.75 -17.82
C LYS A 279 10.40 23.22 -17.70
N ASP A 280 11.40 22.46 -18.15
CA ASP A 280 11.37 20.99 -18.07
C ASP A 280 11.27 20.50 -16.60
N ILE A 281 12.02 21.13 -15.68
CA ILE A 281 11.95 20.85 -14.23
C ILE A 281 10.56 21.15 -13.69
N ILE A 282 9.98 22.31 -14.03
CA ILE A 282 8.64 22.72 -13.57
C ILE A 282 7.57 21.79 -14.13
N ASP A 283 7.65 21.42 -15.40
CA ASP A 283 6.69 20.51 -16.04
C ASP A 283 6.78 19.10 -15.43
N HIS A 284 7.98 18.62 -15.09
CA HIS A 284 8.17 17.35 -14.38
C HIS A 284 7.60 17.41 -12.94
N HIS A 285 7.92 18.46 -12.17
CA HIS A 285 7.33 18.65 -10.83
C HIS A 285 5.79 18.71 -10.88
N ARG A 286 5.23 19.45 -11.86
CA ARG A 286 3.79 19.56 -12.05
C ARG A 286 3.15 18.22 -12.43
N HIS A 287 3.82 17.42 -13.25
CA HIS A 287 3.34 16.08 -13.59
C HIS A 287 3.29 15.16 -12.36
N ILE A 288 4.33 15.19 -11.52
CA ILE A 288 4.34 14.45 -10.24
C ILE A 288 3.17 14.90 -9.34
N MET A 289 3.01 16.22 -9.16
CA MET A 289 1.94 16.78 -8.34
C MET A 289 0.55 16.38 -8.82
N HIS A 290 0.31 16.50 -10.13
CA HIS A 290 -0.97 16.14 -10.74
C HIS A 290 -1.33 14.68 -10.46
N PHE A 291 -0.39 13.77 -10.72
CA PHE A 291 -0.62 12.36 -10.51
C PHE A 291 -0.78 12.01 -9.02
N MET A 292 -0.02 12.65 -8.12
CA MET A 292 -0.19 12.45 -6.68
C MET A 292 -1.56 12.90 -6.16
N THR A 293 -2.15 13.95 -6.73
CA THR A 293 -3.55 14.31 -6.45
C THR A 293 -4.51 13.21 -6.88
N GLN A 294 -4.35 12.67 -8.10
CA GLN A 294 -5.20 11.57 -8.58
C GLN A 294 -5.04 10.30 -7.74
N ALA A 295 -3.81 9.95 -7.35
CA ALA A 295 -3.54 8.82 -6.48
C ALA A 295 -4.18 9.01 -5.09
N SER A 296 -4.14 10.24 -4.54
CA SER A 296 -4.81 10.59 -3.30
C SER A 296 -6.33 10.46 -3.40
N ASP A 297 -6.95 10.86 -4.52
CA ASP A 297 -8.39 10.71 -4.75
C ASP A 297 -8.80 9.23 -4.94
N ALA A 298 -7.92 8.41 -5.52
CA ALA A 298 -8.15 6.99 -5.74
C ALA A 298 -8.03 6.15 -4.46
N PHE A 299 -6.97 6.36 -3.69
CA PHE A 299 -6.62 5.52 -2.54
C PHE A 299 -6.93 6.19 -1.19
N GLY A 300 -7.27 7.48 -1.16
CA GLY A 300 -7.53 8.21 0.07
C GLY A 300 -8.62 7.58 0.95
N PRO A 301 -9.84 7.35 0.43
CA PRO A 301 -10.91 6.73 1.22
C PRO A 301 -10.52 5.35 1.79
N MET A 302 -9.74 4.57 1.04
CA MET A 302 -9.19 3.29 1.51
C MET A 302 -8.28 3.47 2.72
N LEU A 303 -7.35 4.42 2.64
CA LEU A 303 -6.40 4.69 3.72
C LEU A 303 -7.10 5.21 4.99
N CYS A 304 -8.15 6.03 4.85
CA CYS A 304 -8.96 6.47 5.98
C CYS A 304 -9.61 5.29 6.72
N VAL A 305 -10.30 4.41 5.98
CA VAL A 305 -10.97 3.23 6.57
C VAL A 305 -9.94 2.27 7.17
N TYR A 306 -8.80 2.09 6.51
CA TYR A 306 -7.69 1.28 6.99
C TYR A 306 -7.12 1.78 8.32
N TYR A 307 -6.88 3.09 8.47
CA TYR A 307 -6.37 3.67 9.71
C TYR A 307 -7.39 3.65 10.86
N MET A 308 -8.67 3.90 10.57
CA MET A 308 -9.73 3.72 11.58
C MET A 308 -9.80 2.27 12.06
N PHE A 309 -9.71 1.31 11.14
CA PHE A 309 -9.64 -0.11 11.47
C PHE A 309 -8.47 -0.42 12.40
N HIS A 310 -7.26 0.04 12.08
CA HIS A 310 -6.07 -0.21 12.92
C HIS A 310 -6.18 0.41 14.30
N GLN A 311 -6.79 1.60 14.40
CA GLN A 311 -7.01 2.26 15.68
C GLN A 311 -7.88 1.41 16.62
N VAL A 312 -8.97 0.83 16.10
CA VAL A 312 -9.93 0.02 16.87
C VAL A 312 -9.39 -1.39 17.10
N SER A 313 -8.97 -2.08 16.05
CA SER A 313 -8.51 -3.48 16.11
C SER A 313 -7.21 -3.63 16.91
N GLY A 314 -6.28 -2.67 16.81
CA GLY A 314 -5.03 -2.70 17.56
C GLY A 314 -5.26 -2.69 19.07
N CYS A 315 -6.25 -1.94 19.56
CA CYS A 315 -6.62 -1.93 20.98
C CYS A 315 -7.17 -3.31 21.43
N ILE A 316 -8.11 -3.87 20.66
CA ILE A 316 -8.72 -5.18 20.96
C ILE A 316 -7.64 -6.27 20.99
N LEU A 317 -6.75 -6.30 20.00
CA LEU A 317 -5.70 -7.30 19.88
C LEU A 317 -4.68 -7.23 21.01
N LEU A 318 -4.30 -6.03 21.45
CA LEU A 318 -3.44 -5.85 22.62
C LEU A 318 -4.10 -6.33 23.91
N LEU A 319 -5.40 -6.08 24.08
CA LEU A 319 -6.17 -6.60 25.22
C LEU A 319 -6.19 -8.13 25.23
N GLU A 320 -6.48 -8.76 24.10
CA GLU A 320 -6.47 -10.23 24.00
C GLU A 320 -5.08 -10.83 24.30
N CYS A 321 -4.01 -10.22 23.77
CA CYS A 321 -2.65 -10.68 24.05
C CYS A 321 -2.24 -10.48 25.52
N SER A 322 -2.86 -9.55 26.25
CA SER A 322 -2.49 -9.22 27.63
C SER A 322 -2.87 -10.27 28.66
N LYS A 323 -3.76 -11.21 28.30
CA LYS A 323 -4.10 -12.37 29.16
C LYS A 323 -2.90 -13.27 29.44
N MET A 324 -1.89 -13.25 28.56
CA MET A 324 -0.62 -13.97 28.69
C MET A 324 -0.74 -15.50 28.85
N ASP A 325 -1.91 -16.08 28.63
CA ASP A 325 -2.08 -17.53 28.59
C ASP A 325 -1.65 -18.10 27.22
N PRO A 326 -1.15 -19.35 27.16
CA PRO A 326 -0.64 -19.93 25.92
C PRO A 326 -1.65 -20.01 24.77
N GLU A 327 -2.94 -20.12 25.09
CA GLU A 327 -4.02 -20.25 24.12
C GLU A 327 -4.31 -18.90 23.44
N SER A 328 -4.46 -17.84 24.25
CA SER A 328 -4.63 -16.46 23.78
C SER A 328 -3.40 -15.98 23.00
N ILE A 329 -2.18 -16.26 23.48
CA ILE A 329 -0.95 -15.90 22.76
C ILE A 329 -0.89 -16.63 21.42
N GLY A 330 -1.14 -17.94 21.40
CA GLY A 330 -1.13 -18.74 20.17
C GLY A 330 -2.12 -18.22 19.14
N ARG A 331 -3.31 -17.79 19.57
CA ARG A 331 -4.37 -17.30 18.70
C ARG A 331 -4.16 -15.89 18.19
N TYR A 332 -3.78 -14.95 19.06
CA TYR A 332 -3.84 -13.52 18.75
C TYR A 332 -2.47 -12.89 18.45
N ALA A 333 -1.36 -13.47 18.88
CA ALA A 333 -0.04 -12.85 18.69
C ALA A 333 0.33 -12.76 17.20
N ALA A 334 0.13 -13.83 16.43
CA ALA A 334 0.45 -13.84 15.00
C ALA A 334 -0.39 -12.82 14.22
N LEU A 335 -1.70 -12.74 14.52
CA LEU A 335 -2.61 -11.76 13.92
C LEU A 335 -2.21 -10.32 14.29
N THR A 336 -1.86 -10.08 15.54
CA THR A 336 -1.41 -8.77 16.03
C THR A 336 -0.14 -8.33 15.31
N VAL A 337 0.87 -9.22 15.22
CA VAL A 337 2.12 -8.91 14.51
C VAL A 337 1.85 -8.63 13.04
N THR A 338 1.04 -9.45 12.36
CA THR A 338 0.74 -9.30 10.94
C THR A 338 0.04 -7.97 10.65
N LEU A 339 -1.01 -7.61 11.41
CA LEU A 339 -1.73 -6.37 11.18
C LEU A 339 -0.86 -5.13 11.46
N ASN A 340 -0.07 -5.15 12.54
CA ASN A 340 0.84 -4.06 12.82
C ASN A 340 1.96 -3.95 11.77
N GLN A 341 2.50 -5.07 11.28
CA GLN A 341 3.48 -5.06 10.20
C GLN A 341 2.90 -4.49 8.91
N LEU A 342 1.68 -4.85 8.51
CA LEU A 342 0.99 -4.24 7.36
C LEU A 342 0.82 -2.72 7.53
N LEU A 343 0.47 -2.26 8.73
CA LEU A 343 0.33 -0.83 9.03
C LEU A 343 1.68 -0.10 8.91
N VAL A 344 2.74 -0.66 9.49
CA VAL A 344 4.10 -0.10 9.46
C VAL A 344 4.64 -0.08 8.03
N GLN A 345 4.51 -1.19 7.32
CA GLN A 345 4.99 -1.35 5.95
C GLN A 345 4.42 -0.28 5.02
N LEU A 346 3.09 -0.12 5.00
CA LEU A 346 2.44 0.88 4.15
C LEU A 346 2.84 2.31 4.54
N SER A 347 2.92 2.58 5.85
CA SER A 347 3.21 3.92 6.36
C SER A 347 4.65 4.35 6.07
N VAL A 348 5.62 3.43 6.20
CA VAL A 348 7.03 3.68 5.84
C VAL A 348 7.18 3.94 4.35
N ILE A 349 6.49 3.17 3.51
CA ILE A 349 6.57 3.34 2.04
C ILE A 349 6.04 4.71 1.64
N VAL A 350 4.88 5.13 2.15
CA VAL A 350 4.30 6.45 1.83
C VAL A 350 5.19 7.59 2.36
N GLU A 351 5.86 7.42 3.49
CA GLU A 351 6.78 8.41 4.07
C GLU A 351 7.99 8.72 3.17
N LEU A 352 8.40 7.79 2.30
CA LEU A 352 9.47 8.01 1.33
C LEU A 352 9.19 9.23 0.43
N LEU A 353 7.91 9.47 0.11
CA LEU A 353 7.49 10.63 -0.69
C LEU A 353 7.74 11.94 0.06
N GLY A 354 7.27 12.02 1.31
CA GLY A 354 7.42 13.20 2.14
C GLY A 354 8.89 13.53 2.36
N THR A 355 9.68 12.52 2.74
CA THR A 355 11.11 12.66 3.01
C THR A 355 11.88 13.13 1.76
N GLN A 356 11.63 12.53 0.60
CA GLN A 356 12.31 12.94 -0.63
C GLN A 356 11.82 14.30 -1.14
N SER A 357 10.54 14.63 -0.96
CA SER A 357 10.01 15.93 -1.35
C SER A 357 10.60 17.07 -0.51
N GLU A 358 10.89 16.83 0.77
CA GLU A 358 11.47 17.85 1.66
C GLU A 358 12.86 18.31 1.22
N THR A 359 13.61 17.51 0.44
CA THR A 359 14.94 17.89 -0.07
C THR A 359 14.87 18.84 -1.26
N LEU A 360 13.73 18.93 -1.95
CA LEU A 360 13.59 19.74 -3.16
C LEU A 360 13.78 21.23 -2.91
N LYS A 361 13.33 21.74 -1.75
CA LYS A 361 13.53 23.16 -1.40
C LYS A 361 15.01 23.53 -1.32
N ASP A 362 15.83 22.63 -0.76
CA ASP A 362 17.28 22.84 -0.63
C ASP A 362 17.96 22.69 -1.99
N ALA A 363 17.49 21.75 -2.82
CA ALA A 363 17.97 21.57 -4.18
C ALA A 363 17.68 22.78 -5.07
N VAL A 364 16.47 23.34 -5.02
CA VAL A 364 16.11 24.58 -5.74
C VAL A 364 16.94 25.76 -5.24
N TYR A 365 17.14 25.89 -3.93
CA TYR A 365 17.94 26.97 -3.36
C TYR A 365 19.42 26.91 -3.78
N SER A 366 19.94 25.71 -4.02
CA SER A 366 21.33 25.46 -4.42
C SER A 366 21.61 25.72 -5.92
N MET A 367 20.58 26.04 -6.71
CA MET A 367 20.77 26.39 -8.12
C MET A 367 21.55 27.70 -8.27
N PRO A 368 22.29 27.91 -9.38
CA PRO A 368 23.01 29.17 -9.66
C PRO A 368 22.06 30.29 -10.11
N TRP A 369 21.01 30.57 -9.33
CA TRP A 369 19.96 31.54 -9.66
C TRP A 369 20.48 32.98 -9.63
N GLU A 370 21.50 33.25 -8.84
CA GLU A 370 22.23 34.53 -8.78
C GLU A 370 22.89 34.88 -10.12
N CYS A 371 23.25 33.90 -10.95
CA CYS A 371 23.83 34.12 -12.26
C CYS A 371 22.79 34.39 -13.36
N MET A 372 21.50 34.19 -13.08
CA MET A 372 20.39 34.27 -14.05
C MET A 372 19.86 35.69 -14.26
N ASP A 373 19.17 35.91 -15.39
CA ASP A 373 18.43 37.14 -15.65
C ASP A 373 17.21 37.31 -14.71
N THR A 374 16.66 38.52 -14.64
CA THR A 374 15.51 38.83 -13.76
C THR A 374 14.30 37.94 -14.03
N SER A 375 14.10 37.49 -15.27
CA SER A 375 12.96 36.64 -15.63
C SER A 375 13.12 35.24 -15.04
N ASN A 376 14.28 34.61 -15.24
CA ASN A 376 14.57 33.27 -14.75
C ASN A 376 14.69 33.26 -13.22
N ARG A 377 15.25 34.30 -12.59
CA ARG A 377 15.24 34.47 -11.12
C ARG A 377 13.82 34.45 -10.55
N ARG A 378 12.87 35.14 -11.19
CA ARG A 378 11.45 35.09 -10.78
C ARG A 378 10.87 33.69 -10.92
N THR A 379 11.19 32.99 -12.00
CA THR A 379 10.77 31.59 -12.21
C THR A 379 11.30 30.68 -11.09
N VAL A 380 12.57 30.78 -10.73
CA VAL A 380 13.17 30.01 -9.61
C VAL A 380 12.50 30.38 -8.29
N LEU A 381 12.22 31.66 -8.04
CA LEU A 381 11.51 32.09 -6.83
C LEU A 381 10.12 31.45 -6.71
N PHE A 382 9.35 31.40 -7.80
CA PHE A 382 8.07 30.70 -7.81
C PHE A 382 8.23 29.19 -7.61
N LEU A 383 9.22 28.57 -8.25
CA LEU A 383 9.50 27.15 -8.04
C LEU A 383 9.83 26.89 -6.56
N LEU A 384 10.72 27.68 -5.97
CA LEU A 384 11.11 27.60 -4.56
C LEU A 384 9.90 27.72 -3.64
N TYR A 385 9.01 28.69 -3.91
CA TYR A 385 7.77 28.87 -3.15
C TYR A 385 6.87 27.63 -3.23
N ASN A 386 6.72 27.02 -4.41
CA ASN A 386 5.87 25.84 -4.60
C ASN A 386 6.43 24.58 -3.92
N VAL A 387 7.76 24.38 -3.91
CA VAL A 387 8.38 23.19 -3.30
C VAL A 387 8.52 23.30 -1.77
N GLN A 388 8.12 24.42 -1.16
CA GLN A 388 8.15 24.57 0.30
C GLN A 388 7.14 23.66 1.01
N GLU A 389 5.98 23.39 0.38
CA GLU A 389 5.03 22.41 0.90
C GLU A 389 5.42 21.02 0.36
N PRO A 390 5.81 20.06 1.23
CA PRO A 390 6.19 18.74 0.78
C PRO A 390 5.00 17.98 0.20
N ILE A 391 5.28 17.18 -0.83
CA ILE A 391 4.32 16.29 -1.43
C ILE A 391 3.97 15.19 -0.43
N ARG A 392 2.73 15.22 0.06
CA ARG A 392 2.20 14.23 1.01
C ARG A 392 0.88 13.67 0.51
N LEU A 393 0.67 12.38 0.71
CA LEU A 393 -0.62 11.75 0.45
C LEU A 393 -1.58 12.15 1.58
N LYS A 394 -2.54 13.02 1.26
CA LYS A 394 -3.53 13.58 2.20
C LYS A 394 -4.95 13.13 1.82
N PRO A 395 -5.40 11.94 2.25
CA PRO A 395 -6.76 11.49 2.07
C PRO A 395 -7.78 12.52 2.56
N MET A 396 -8.70 12.93 1.66
CA MET A 396 -9.81 13.85 1.96
C MET A 396 -9.38 15.20 2.58
N GLY A 397 -8.08 15.55 2.55
CA GLY A 397 -7.53 16.74 3.19
C GLY A 397 -7.46 16.69 4.73
N ILE A 398 -7.72 15.55 5.37
CA ILE A 398 -7.88 15.46 6.83
C ILE A 398 -6.59 15.05 7.54
N VAL A 399 -5.95 13.97 7.10
CA VAL A 399 -4.78 13.37 7.79
C VAL A 399 -3.67 13.08 6.79
N THR A 400 -2.42 13.43 7.11
CA THR A 400 -1.26 13.02 6.30
C THR A 400 -0.95 11.55 6.53
N VAL A 401 -0.93 10.74 5.49
CA VAL A 401 -0.54 9.33 5.55
C VAL A 401 0.99 9.25 5.69
N GLY A 402 1.48 8.40 6.59
CA GLY A 402 2.91 8.30 6.88
C GLY A 402 3.22 7.77 8.29
N VAL A 403 4.49 7.80 8.67
CA VAL A 403 4.98 7.22 9.94
C VAL A 403 4.50 8.00 11.16
N THR A 404 4.23 9.30 11.01
CA THR A 404 3.72 10.14 12.10
C THR A 404 2.31 9.73 12.53
N THR A 405 1.41 9.55 11.56
CA THR A 405 0.04 9.07 11.79
C THR A 405 0.04 7.64 12.32
N MET A 406 0.86 6.75 11.73
CA MET A 406 1.06 5.40 12.24
C MET A 406 1.49 5.39 13.71
N ALA A 407 2.50 6.18 14.07
CA ALA A 407 2.97 6.28 15.45
C ALA A 407 1.89 6.83 16.38
N SER A 408 1.06 7.77 15.91
CA SER A 408 -0.11 8.24 16.66
C SER A 408 -1.11 7.12 16.88
N ILE A 409 -1.41 6.30 15.87
CA ILE A 409 -2.34 5.17 16.00
C ILE A 409 -1.84 4.19 17.06
N LEU A 410 -0.57 3.77 16.96
CA LEU A 410 0.03 2.83 17.91
C LEU A 410 0.03 3.36 19.35
N LYS A 411 0.40 4.64 19.54
CA LYS A 411 0.37 5.28 20.86
C LYS A 411 -1.04 5.34 21.43
N THR A 412 -2.01 5.74 20.62
CA THR A 412 -3.41 5.83 21.04
C THR A 412 -3.99 4.45 21.37
N SER A 413 -3.70 3.42 20.56
CA SER A 413 -4.10 2.04 20.85
C SER A 413 -3.50 1.54 22.16
N PHE A 414 -2.22 1.83 22.42
CA PHE A 414 -1.56 1.47 23.68
C PHE A 414 -2.16 2.23 24.88
N SER A 415 -2.45 3.53 24.74
CA SER A 415 -3.09 4.33 25.79
C SER A 415 -4.48 3.81 26.14
N TYR A 416 -5.31 3.49 25.14
CA TYR A 416 -6.63 2.89 25.37
C TYR A 416 -6.52 1.49 25.97
N PHE A 417 -5.56 0.68 25.53
CA PHE A 417 -5.26 -0.61 26.13
C PHE A 417 -4.92 -0.45 27.62
N MET A 418 -4.00 0.45 27.97
CA MET A 418 -3.61 0.70 29.37
C MET A 418 -4.79 1.20 30.19
N PHE A 419 -5.64 2.07 29.64
CA PHE A 419 -6.86 2.53 30.29
C PHE A 419 -7.82 1.37 30.56
N LEU A 420 -8.15 0.56 29.55
CA LEU A 420 -9.06 -0.58 29.71
C LEU A 420 -8.53 -1.62 30.70
N ARG A 421 -7.21 -1.83 30.72
CA ARG A 421 -6.55 -2.71 31.69
C ARG A 421 -6.69 -2.24 33.14
N THR A 422 -6.93 -0.95 33.40
CA THR A 422 -7.18 -0.48 34.78
C THR A 422 -8.57 -0.86 35.29
N PHE A 423 -9.50 -1.23 34.39
CA PHE A 423 -10.88 -1.63 34.73
C PHE A 423 -11.13 -3.13 34.59
N SER A 424 -10.23 -3.88 33.94
CA SER A 424 -10.24 -5.36 33.89
C SER A 424 -9.47 -5.94 35.06
#